data_AF-A0A5V8XSG5-F1
#
_entry.id   AF-A0A5V8XSG5-F1
#
_cell.length_a   1.000
_cell.length_b   1.000
_cell.length_c   1.000
_cell.angle_alpha   90.00
_cell.angle_beta   90.00
_cell.angle_gamma   90.00
#
_symmetry.space_group_name_H-M   'P 1'
#
loop_
_entity.id
_entity.type
_entity.pdbx_description
1 polymer ?
#
loop_
_entity_poly.entity_id
_entity_poly.type
_entity_poly.pdbx_seq_one_letter_code
_entity_poly.pdbx_strand_id
1 'polypeptide(L)' 'LNAGDYAGAADEFLRWNKAGSKVLNGLTRRREAERALFLS' A
#
# COMPACT_ATOMS: atom_id res chain seq x y z
N LEU A 1 -1.10 12.45 -3.29
CA LEU A 1 -2.26 13.37 -3.22
C LEU A 1 -2.02 14.71 -3.94
N ASN A 2 -0.86 15.36 -3.77
CA ASN A 2 -0.63 16.72 -4.29
C ASN A 2 -0.69 16.89 -5.82
N ALA A 3 -0.59 15.80 -6.60
CA ALA A 3 -0.69 15.80 -8.05
C ALA A 3 -2.08 15.36 -8.58
N GLY A 4 -3.05 15.10 -7.69
CA GLY A 4 -4.33 14.50 -8.08
C GLY A 4 -4.26 13.01 -8.48
N ASP A 5 -3.07 12.41 -8.48
CA ASP A 5 -2.88 10.97 -8.71
C ASP A 5 -3.17 10.18 -7.43
N TYR A 6 -4.44 9.85 -7.25
CA TYR A 6 -4.92 9.02 -6.14
C TYR A 6 -4.51 7.55 -6.31
N ALA A 7 -4.44 7.05 -7.55
CA ALA A 7 -4.01 5.68 -7.83
C ALA A 7 -2.53 5.48 -7.46
N GLY A 8 -1.65 6.37 -7.93
CA GLY A 8 -0.24 6.35 -7.56
C GLY A 8 -0.02 6.55 -6.06
N ALA A 9 -0.80 7.42 -5.41
CA ALA A 9 -0.76 7.56 -3.95
C ALA A 9 -1.19 6.28 -3.22
N ALA A 10 -2.17 5.54 -3.77
CA ALA A 10 -2.63 4.28 -3.21
C ALA A 10 -1.61 3.15 -3.42
N ASP A 11 -0.82 3.18 -4.49
CA ASP A 11 0.23 2.20 -4.74
C ASP A 11 1.43 2.35 -3.78
N GLU A 12 1.64 3.53 -3.20
CA GLU A 12 2.68 3.75 -2.17
C GLU A 12 2.47 2.87 -0.92
N PHE A 13 1.22 2.50 -0.59
CA PHE A 13 0.96 1.58 0.54
C PHE A 13 1.65 0.23 0.35
N LEU A 14 1.76 -0.26 -0.89
CA LEU A 14 2.33 -1.57 -1.21
C LEU A 14 3.85 -1.64 -0.96
N ARG A 15 4.53 -0.49 -0.88
CA ARG A 15 5.97 -0.44 -0.58
C ARG A 15 6.30 -0.83 0.87
N TRP A 16 5.32 -0.74 1.76
CA TRP A 16 5.47 -0.95 3.21
C TRP A 16 5.03 -2.35 3.65
N ASN A 17 5.50 -3.39 2.95
CA ASN A 17 5.19 -4.79 3.26
C ASN A 17 6.38 -5.58 3.82
N LYS A 18 7.46 -4.90 4.22
CA LYS A 18 8.71 -5.52 4.68
C LYS A 18 8.94 -5.32 6.17
N ALA A 19 9.43 -6.34 6.85
CA ALA A 19 9.99 -6.24 8.20
C ALA A 19 11.18 -7.22 8.34
N GLY A 20 12.23 -6.81 9.07
CA GLY A 20 13.44 -7.62 9.20
C GLY A 20 14.07 -8.00 7.85
N SER A 21 14.07 -7.07 6.90
CA SER A 21 14.57 -7.26 5.52
C SER A 21 13.84 -8.31 4.68
N LYS A 22 12.68 -8.81 5.14
CA LYS A 22 11.84 -9.76 4.42
C LYS A 22 10.47 -9.17 4.12
N VAL A 23 9.94 -9.49 2.94
CA VAL A 23 8.53 -9.24 2.63
C VAL A 23 7.68 -10.18 3.48
N LEU A 24 6.67 -9.63 4.15
CA LEU A 24 5.72 -10.38 4.96
C LEU A 24 4.36 -10.42 4.25
N ASN A 25 3.91 -11.63 3.90
CA ASN A 25 2.63 -11.82 3.22
C ASN A 25 1.43 -11.24 4.00
N GLY A 26 1.47 -11.26 5.34
CA GLY A 26 0.45 -10.62 6.17
C GLY A 26 0.42 -9.10 6.04
N LEU A 27 1.59 -8.47 5.93
CA LEU A 27 1.67 -7.03 5.68
C LEU A 27 1.23 -6.69 4.27
N THR A 28 1.62 -7.48 3.26
CA THR A 28 1.16 -7.30 1.88
C THR A 28 -0.37 -7.25 1.80
N ARG A 29 -1.06 -8.25 2.38
CA ARG A 29 -2.53 -8.30 2.40
C ARG A 29 -3.15 -7.10 3.11
N ARG A 30 -2.56 -6.66 4.22
CA ARG A 30 -3.02 -5.46 4.93
C ARG A 30 -2.88 -4.20 4.09
N ARG A 31 -1.74 -4.02 3.40
CA ARG A 31 -1.48 -2.87 2.53
C ARG A 31 -2.41 -2.85 1.31
N GLU A 32 -2.71 -4.02 0.74
CA GLU A 32 -3.69 -4.16 -0.35
C GLU A 32 -5.10 -3.75 0.09
N ALA A 33 -5.52 -4.14 1.29
CA ALA A 33 -6.80 -3.72 1.85
C ALA A 33 -6.85 -2.20 2.12
N GLU A 34 -5.77 -1.62 2.64
CA GLU A 34 -5.66 -0.17 2.84
C GLU A 34 -5.70 0.61 1.51
N ARG A 35 -5.00 0.11 0.47
CA ARG A 35 -5.08 0.65 -0.90
C ARG A 35 -6.50 0.60 -1.45
N ALA A 36 -7.20 -0.53 -1.28
CA ALA A 36 -8.57 -0.68 -1.75
C ALA A 36 -9.53 0.30 -1.04
N LEU A 37 -9.39 0.45 0.28
CA LEU A 37 -10.18 1.41 1.06
C LEU A 37 -9.87 2.87 0.70
N PHE A 38 -8.64 3.17 0.31
CA PHE A 38 -8.25 4.52 -0.11
C PHE A 38 -8.82 4.91 -1.49
N LEU A 39 -9.11 3.91 -2.34
CA LEU A 39 -9.64 4.10 -3.70
C LEU A 39 -11.17 3.95 -3.79
N SER A 40 -11.84 3.59 -2.69
CA SER A 40 -13.30 3.45 -2.61
C SER A 40 -14.03 4.76 -2.39
#